data_AF-A0A699R835-F1
#
_entry.id   AF-A0A699R835-F1
#
_cell.length_a   1.000
_cell.length_b   1.000
_cell.length_c   1.000
_cell.angle_alpha   90.00
_cell.angle_beta   90.00
_cell.angle_gamma   90.00
#
_symmetry.space_group_name_H-M   'P 1'
#
loop_
_entity.id
_entity.type
_entity.pdbx_description
1 polymer ?
#
loop_
_entity_poly.entity_id
_entity_poly.type
_entity_poly.pdbx_seq_one_letter_code
_entity_poly.pdbx_strand_id
1 'polypeptide(L)'
;MVKRSGDVPRLEALVDKKRIVITEEVVREILQLNDAEVVIYLPNDEIFAGLARMGYKKPSTKLTFYKAFFSNQWKFFIHTILHSLSPKRTSWNEFSSAMASALICLSS
;
A
#
# COMPACT_ATOMS: atom_id res chain seq x y z
N MET A 1 21.26 9.30 -0.65
CA MET A 1 21.78 8.73 0.61
C MET A 1 20.76 9.08 1.69
N VAL A 2 19.96 8.12 2.17
CA VAL A 2 18.92 8.41 3.17
C VAL A 2 19.59 8.57 4.53
N LYS A 3 19.59 9.78 5.09
CA LYS A 3 20.03 10.02 6.47
C LYS A 3 18.79 10.05 7.37
N ARG A 4 18.76 9.19 8.38
CA ARG A 4 17.76 9.26 9.46
C ARG A 4 18.36 10.09 10.59
N SER A 5 17.71 11.19 10.96
CA SER A 5 18.06 11.96 12.15
C SER A 5 16.77 12.32 12.88
N GLY A 6 16.69 12.00 14.18
CA GLY A 6 15.48 12.18 15.00
C GLY A 6 14.38 11.16 14.68
N ASP A 7 13.49 10.92 15.64
CA ASP A 7 12.42 9.89 15.59
C ASP A 7 11.41 10.07 14.42
N VAL A 8 11.47 11.18 13.68
CA VAL A 8 10.59 11.46 12.54
C VAL A 8 11.24 11.04 11.22
N PRO A 9 10.60 10.16 10.43
CA PRO A 9 11.12 9.77 9.12
C PRO A 9 11.17 10.97 8.16
N ARG A 10 12.37 11.28 7.65
CA ARG A 10 12.60 12.34 6.66
C ARG A 10 13.52 11.88 5.54
N LEU A 11 13.23 12.34 4.32
CA LEU A 11 14.04 12.13 3.13
C LEU A 11 14.79 13.42 2.81
N GLU A 12 16.11 13.33 2.70
CA GLU A 12 16.95 14.47 2.35
C GLU A 12 17.73 14.18 1.06
N ALA A 13 17.72 15.15 0.15
CA ALA A 13 18.47 15.11 -1.09
C ALA A 13 19.08 16.48 -1.43
N LEU A 14 20.15 16.47 -2.23
CA LEU A 14 20.73 17.65 -2.83
C LEU A 14 20.38 17.63 -4.31
N VAL A 15 19.64 18.63 -4.78
CA VAL A 15 19.31 18.84 -6.20
C VAL A 15 19.82 20.23 -6.56
N ASP A 16 20.69 20.35 -7.55
CA ASP A 16 21.33 21.62 -7.94
C ASP A 16 21.99 22.39 -6.79
N LYS A 17 22.66 21.66 -5.88
CA LYS A 17 23.25 22.18 -4.63
C LYS A 17 22.23 22.77 -3.64
N LYS A 18 20.93 22.71 -3.95
CA LYS A 18 19.84 23.06 -3.04
C LYS A 18 19.45 21.82 -2.24
N ARG A 19 19.40 21.97 -0.91
CA ARG A 19 18.92 20.91 -0.02
C ARG A 19 17.40 20.85 -0.10
N ILE A 20 16.88 19.70 -0.47
CA ILE A 20 15.45 19.37 -0.44
C ILE A 20 15.24 18.40 0.72
N VAL A 21 14.31 18.75 1.61
CA VAL A 21 13.87 17.91 2.71
C VAL A 21 12.40 17.61 2.48
N ILE A 22 12.08 16.33 2.35
CA ILE A 22 10.72 15.84 2.23
C ILE A 22 10.41 15.15 3.57
N THR A 23 9.39 15.64 4.25
CA THR A 23 8.84 15.00 5.45
C THR A 23 7.48 14.40 5.12
N GLU A 24 7.01 13.49 5.97
CA GLU A 24 5.72 12.86 5.79
C GLU A 24 4.58 13.89 5.79
N GLU A 25 4.67 14.90 6.66
CA GLU A 25 3.68 15.97 6.82
C GLU A 25 3.54 16.80 5.54
N VAL A 26 4.66 17.17 4.90
CA VAL A 26 4.65 17.93 3.64
C VAL A 26 4.00 17.12 2.51
N VAL A 27 4.28 15.81 2.45
CA VAL A 27 3.66 14.93 1.45
C VAL A 27 2.15 14.84 1.69
N ARG A 28 1.72 14.68 2.95
CA ARG A 28 0.31 14.64 3.33
C ARG A 28 -0.42 15.92 2.98
N GLU A 29 0.17 17.07 3.28
CA GLU A 29 -0.37 18.38 2.97
C GLU A 29 -0.56 18.58 1.45
N ILE A 30 0.49 18.32 0.66
CA ILE A 30 0.44 18.49 -0.81
C ILE A 30 -0.57 17.55 -1.45
N LEU A 31 -0.61 16.30 -0.99
CA LEU A 31 -1.50 15.27 -1.53
C LEU A 31 -2.90 15.29 -0.89
N GLN A 32 -3.16 16.20 0.05
CA GLN A 32 -4.42 16.29 0.82
C GLN A 32 -4.80 14.96 1.50
N LEU A 33 -3.80 14.21 1.97
CA LEU A 33 -4.01 12.98 2.72
C LEU A 33 -4.38 13.38 4.15
N ASN A 34 -5.67 13.55 4.41
CA ASN A 34 -6.17 13.85 5.75
C ASN A 34 -5.57 12.88 6.78
N ASP A 35 -5.04 13.41 7.88
CA ASP A 35 -4.47 12.66 9.02
C ASP A 35 -5.54 12.00 9.88
N ALA A 36 -6.51 11.35 9.23
CA ALA A 36 -7.23 10.31 9.92
C ALA A 36 -6.19 9.23 10.25
N GLU A 37 -5.72 9.19 11.51
CA GLU A 37 -4.97 8.08 12.12
C GLU A 37 -5.66 6.71 11.90
N VAL A 38 -6.88 6.75 11.40
CA VAL A 38 -7.65 5.64 10.89
C VAL A 38 -6.94 5.07 9.66
N VAL A 39 -6.05 4.11 9.88
CA VAL A 39 -5.92 2.99 8.95
C VAL A 39 -7.34 2.45 8.78
N ILE A 40 -7.99 2.76 7.66
CA ILE A 40 -9.34 2.27 7.36
C ILE A 40 -9.21 0.76 7.14
N TYR A 41 -9.29 0.01 8.23
CA TYR A 41 -9.57 -1.41 8.15
C TYR A 41 -11.04 -1.53 7.80
N LEU A 42 -11.31 -1.81 6.54
CA LEU A 42 -12.62 -2.31 6.13
C LEU A 42 -12.96 -3.53 7.01
N PRO A 43 -14.21 -3.66 7.47
CA PRO A 43 -14.72 -4.90 8.07
C PRO A 43 -14.37 -6.13 7.22
N ASN A 44 -14.14 -7.29 7.86
CA ASN A 44 -13.68 -8.48 7.15
C ASN A 44 -14.62 -8.90 6.01
N ASP A 45 -15.92 -8.79 6.22
CA ASP A 45 -16.97 -9.03 5.23
C ASP A 45 -16.86 -8.06 4.04
N GLU A 46 -16.58 -6.79 4.28
CA GLU A 46 -16.32 -5.80 3.22
C GLU A 46 -15.04 -6.13 2.44
N ILE A 47 -13.99 -6.60 3.12
CA ILE A 47 -12.76 -7.09 2.47
C ILE A 47 -13.09 -8.26 1.54
N PHE A 48 -13.78 -9.29 2.04
CA PHE A 48 -14.12 -10.46 1.22
C PHE A 48 -15.03 -10.08 0.04
N ALA A 49 -16.02 -9.23 0.25
CA ALA A 49 -16.92 -8.75 -0.79
C ALA A 49 -16.20 -7.90 -1.85
N GLY A 50 -15.27 -7.03 -1.44
CA GLY A 50 -14.44 -6.24 -2.35
C GLY A 50 -13.51 -7.12 -3.19
N LEU A 51 -12.82 -8.07 -2.56
CA LEU A 51 -11.96 -9.01 -3.28
C LEU A 51 -12.75 -9.89 -4.27
N ALA A 52 -13.96 -10.32 -3.91
CA ALA A 52 -14.85 -11.05 -4.81
C ALA A 52 -15.25 -10.19 -6.03
N ARG A 53 -15.56 -8.90 -5.84
CA ARG A 53 -15.82 -7.94 -6.93
C ARG A 53 -14.61 -7.76 -7.85
N MET A 54 -13.40 -7.79 -7.29
CA MET A 54 -12.14 -7.77 -8.06
C MET A 54 -11.80 -9.13 -8.72
N GLY A 55 -12.66 -10.14 -8.60
CA GLY A 55 -12.48 -11.45 -9.23
C GLY A 55 -11.48 -12.37 -8.52
N TYR A 56 -11.32 -12.23 -7.20
CA TYR A 56 -10.55 -13.17 -6.38
C TYR A 56 -11.25 -14.52 -6.31
N LYS A 57 -10.58 -15.59 -6.79
CA LYS A 57 -11.22 -16.90 -6.98
C LYS A 57 -11.07 -17.88 -5.83
N LYS A 58 -10.27 -17.58 -4.81
CA LYS A 58 -10.02 -18.51 -3.70
C LYS A 58 -10.92 -18.19 -2.51
N PRO A 59 -11.77 -19.12 -2.06
CA PRO A 59 -12.43 -18.98 -0.77
C PRO A 59 -11.37 -19.02 0.35
N SER A 60 -11.41 -18.08 1.28
CA SER A 60 -10.49 -18.00 2.41
C SER A 60 -11.25 -17.50 3.63
N THR A 61 -11.01 -18.13 4.78
CA THR A 61 -11.39 -17.59 6.10
C THR A 61 -10.22 -16.86 6.76
N LYS A 62 -9.04 -16.92 6.15
CA LYS A 62 -7.83 -16.24 6.60
C LYS A 62 -7.74 -14.86 5.96
N LEU A 63 -7.20 -13.90 6.71
CA LEU A 63 -6.91 -12.53 6.26
C LEU A 63 -5.54 -12.40 5.58
N THR A 64 -5.09 -13.49 4.96
CA THR A 64 -3.93 -13.53 4.07
C THR A 64 -4.39 -13.94 2.68
N PHE A 65 -4.03 -13.14 1.69
CA PHE A 65 -4.54 -13.25 0.33
C PHE A 65 -3.41 -13.48 -0.64
N TYR A 66 -3.69 -14.22 -1.71
CA TYR A 66 -2.68 -14.59 -2.70
C TYR A 66 -2.97 -13.97 -4.05
N LYS A 67 -2.06 -13.16 -4.59
CA LYS A 67 -2.30 -12.50 -5.90
C LYS A 67 -2.54 -13.50 -7.04
N ALA A 68 -2.03 -14.73 -6.91
CA ALA A 68 -2.21 -15.82 -7.87
C ALA A 68 -3.67 -16.12 -8.24
N PHE A 69 -4.63 -15.80 -7.37
CA PHE A 69 -6.06 -16.08 -7.61
C PHE A 69 -6.86 -14.93 -8.21
N PHE A 70 -6.21 -13.82 -8.59
CA PHE A 70 -6.85 -12.73 -9.32
C PHE A 70 -6.72 -12.90 -10.85
N SER A 71 -7.47 -12.09 -11.60
CA SER A 71 -7.28 -11.94 -13.04
C SER A 71 -5.90 -11.33 -13.36
N ASN A 72 -5.45 -11.44 -14.62
CA ASN A 72 -4.13 -10.95 -15.02
C ASN A 72 -3.96 -9.43 -14.83
N GLN A 73 -5.02 -8.65 -15.05
CA GLN A 73 -5.01 -7.19 -14.82
C GLN A 73 -4.77 -6.85 -13.34
N TRP A 74 -5.55 -7.45 -12.44
CA TRP A 74 -5.41 -7.22 -11.00
C TRP A 74 -4.10 -7.79 -10.46
N LYS A 75 -3.62 -8.92 -10.98
CA LYS A 75 -2.29 -9.47 -10.65
C LYS A 75 -1.17 -8.47 -10.91
N PHE A 76 -1.19 -7.83 -12.08
CA PHE A 76 -0.20 -6.83 -12.44
C PHE A 76 -0.28 -5.62 -11.51
N PHE A 77 -1.48 -5.08 -11.30
CA PHE A 77 -1.70 -3.95 -10.40
C PHE A 77 -1.23 -4.21 -8.97
N ILE A 78 -1.66 -5.34 -8.37
CA ILE A 78 -1.25 -5.76 -7.03
C ILE A 78 0.27 -5.95 -6.96
N HIS A 79 0.87 -6.51 -8.01
CA HIS A 79 2.32 -6.67 -8.06
C HIS A 79 3.05 -5.33 -8.06
N THR A 80 2.56 -4.34 -8.82
CA THR A 80 3.12 -2.98 -8.87
C THR A 80 3.07 -2.31 -7.51
N ILE A 81 1.90 -2.32 -6.84
CA ILE A 81 1.75 -1.73 -5.49
C ILE A 81 2.66 -2.42 -4.48
N LEU A 82 2.69 -3.76 -4.47
CA LEU A 82 3.59 -4.52 -3.59
C LEU A 82 5.05 -4.20 -3.85
N HIS A 83 5.45 -4.06 -5.11
CA HIS A 83 6.82 -3.72 -5.48
C HIS A 83 7.20 -2.30 -5.05
N SER A 84 6.27 -1.34 -5.15
CA SER A 84 6.51 0.05 -4.79
C SER A 84 6.53 0.30 -3.29
N LEU A 85 5.69 -0.38 -2.51
CA LEU A 85 5.47 -0.06 -1.10
C LEU A 85 6.21 -0.97 -0.11
N SER A 86 6.79 -2.08 -0.57
CA SER A 86 7.23 -3.13 0.35
C SER A 86 8.75 -3.36 0.34
N PRO A 87 9.40 -3.52 1.51
CA PRO A 87 10.86 -3.58 1.60
C PRO A 87 11.47 -4.93 1.21
N LYS A 88 10.67 -5.97 0.97
CA LYS A 88 11.19 -7.31 0.61
C LYS A 88 11.64 -7.33 -0.86
N ARG A 89 12.54 -8.26 -1.21
CA ARG A 89 13.04 -8.40 -2.59
C ARG A 89 12.62 -9.69 -3.28
N THR A 90 11.91 -10.61 -2.61
CA THR A 90 11.49 -11.91 -3.18
C THR A 90 10.12 -12.40 -2.69
N SER A 91 9.49 -13.21 -3.56
CA SER A 91 8.15 -13.84 -3.54
C SER A 91 6.96 -13.06 -2.95
N TRP A 92 6.48 -12.10 -3.73
CA TRP A 92 5.24 -11.34 -3.50
C TRP A 92 3.96 -12.09 -3.86
N ASN A 93 3.81 -13.34 -3.42
CA ASN A 93 2.57 -14.05 -3.72
C ASN A 93 1.47 -13.73 -2.69
N GLU A 94 1.85 -13.45 -1.44
CA GLU A 94 0.93 -13.16 -0.33
C GLU A 94 0.89 -11.67 0.03
N PHE A 95 -0.28 -11.20 0.46
CA PHE A 95 -0.49 -9.87 1.02
C PHE A 95 -1.53 -9.88 2.16
N SER A 96 -1.48 -8.86 3.02
CA SER A 96 -2.29 -8.73 4.24
C SER A 96 -3.66 -8.09 3.99
N SER A 97 -4.56 -8.15 4.98
CA SER A 97 -5.83 -7.42 4.99
C SER A 97 -5.68 -5.92 4.86
N ALA A 98 -4.67 -5.29 5.47
CA ALA A 98 -4.42 -3.86 5.30
C ALA A 98 -4.18 -3.47 3.82
N MET A 99 -3.39 -4.28 3.11
CA MET A 99 -3.17 -4.11 1.68
C MET A 99 -4.45 -4.40 0.88
N ALA A 100 -5.22 -5.41 1.28
CA ALA A 100 -6.52 -5.69 0.65
C ALA A 100 -7.49 -4.51 0.77
N SER A 101 -7.59 -3.88 1.95
CA SER A 101 -8.40 -2.69 2.16
C SER A 101 -7.95 -1.54 1.28
N ALA A 102 -6.63 -1.27 1.23
CA ALA A 102 -6.09 -0.23 0.35
C ALA A 102 -6.40 -0.48 -1.14
N LEU A 103 -6.27 -1.72 -1.61
CA LEU A 103 -6.61 -2.10 -2.98
C LEU A 103 -8.10 -1.91 -3.29
N ILE A 104 -8.99 -2.21 -2.34
CA ILE A 104 -10.43 -2.02 -2.49
C ILE A 104 -10.75 -0.53 -2.57
N CYS A 105 -10.19 0.29 -1.68
CA CYS A 105 -10.37 1.74 -1.69
C CYS A 105 -9.86 2.38 -2.98
N LEU A 106 -8.71 1.92 -3.51
CA LEU A 106 -8.16 2.43 -4.78
C LEU A 106 -8.92 1.98 -6.03
N SER A 107 -9.77 0.96 -5.91
CA SER A 107 -10.59 0.44 -7.02
C SER A 107 -12.05 0.90 -6.96
N SER A 108 -12.42 1.65 -5.93
CA SER A 108 -13.75 2.21 -5.70
C SER A 108 -13.92 3.59 -6.31
#